data_AF-A0A9X0BIJ1-F1
#
_entry.id   AF-A0A9X0BIJ1-F1
#
_cell.length_a   1.000
_cell.length_b   1.000
_cell.length_c   1.000
_cell.angle_alpha   90.00
_cell.angle_beta   90.00
_cell.angle_gamma   90.00
#
_symmetry.space_group_name_H-M   'P 1'
#
loop_
_entity.id
_entity.type
_entity.pdbx_description
1 polymer ?
#
loop_
_entity_poly.entity_id
_entity_poly.type
_entity_poly.pdbx_seq_one_letter_code
_entity_poly.pdbx_strand_id
1 'polypeptide(L)'
;MLGRTVLFDLGLRKDWWNSAPVVRNILQEGQSHLSVRKDIREILQDGCIPITTVDTIVWSHWHTVHIGDPSLFDTNDKLIVGPGFKEHILPPYPPNKDSMVLQSDFEGRELEELNFTENSLKIGRFNAIDYFGDGSFYFLDAPGHSIGHIAALARVKSAPDSFILMAGDGCLHGGQLRPSQCLPLPQPSLHRLCFSC
;
A
#
# COMPACT_ATOMS: atom_id res chain seq x y z
N MET A 1 5.18 -1.22 -23.18
CA MET A 1 4.49 -1.60 -21.93
C MET A 1 4.90 -3.03 -21.60
N LEU A 2 5.42 -3.25 -20.39
CA LEU A 2 5.97 -4.53 -19.95
C LEU A 2 4.91 -5.63 -19.69
N GLY A 3 3.62 -5.32 -19.90
CA GLY A 3 2.53 -6.28 -19.69
C GLY A 3 2.29 -6.66 -18.23
N ARG A 4 2.76 -5.82 -17.29
CA ARG A 4 2.68 -6.07 -15.84
C ARG A 4 1.52 -5.29 -15.22
N THR A 5 0.88 -5.89 -14.22
CA THR A 5 -0.22 -5.30 -13.46
C THR A 5 0.11 -5.29 -11.98
N VAL A 6 0.15 -4.08 -11.41
CA VAL A 6 0.40 -3.84 -9.99
C VAL A 6 -0.92 -3.44 -9.34
N LEU A 7 -1.25 -4.09 -8.22
CA LEU A 7 -2.39 -3.76 -7.38
C LEU A 7 -1.92 -3.14 -6.07
N PHE A 8 -2.33 -1.90 -5.81
CA PHE A 8 -1.90 -1.12 -4.65
C PHE A 8 -2.98 -1.13 -3.57
N ASP A 9 -2.69 -1.79 -2.45
CA ASP A 9 -3.60 -2.20 -1.37
C ASP A 9 -4.74 -3.13 -1.82
N LEU A 10 -5.26 -3.90 -0.86
CA LEU A 10 -6.33 -4.89 -1.04
C LEU A 10 -7.61 -4.55 -0.27
N GLY A 11 -7.58 -3.50 0.56
CA GLY A 11 -8.70 -3.16 1.43
C GLY A 11 -8.82 -4.09 2.64
N LEU A 12 -10.01 -4.14 3.24
CA LEU A 12 -10.35 -5.10 4.28
C LEU A 12 -10.84 -6.41 3.67
N ARG A 13 -10.36 -7.55 4.16
CA ARG A 13 -10.86 -8.86 3.72
C ARG A 13 -12.35 -9.05 4.04
N LYS A 14 -13.08 -9.70 3.13
CA LYS A 14 -14.52 -9.90 3.26
C LYS A 14 -14.89 -10.80 4.43
N ASP A 15 -14.07 -11.82 4.66
CA ASP A 15 -14.16 -12.79 5.74
C ASP A 15 -13.26 -12.39 6.92
N TRP A 16 -13.38 -11.15 7.40
CA TRP A 16 -12.52 -10.57 8.44
C TRP A 16 -12.44 -11.37 9.75
N TRP A 17 -13.39 -12.29 10.00
CA TRP A 17 -13.32 -13.26 11.10
C TRP A 17 -12.21 -14.32 10.95
N ASN A 18 -11.61 -14.43 9.75
CA ASN A 18 -10.45 -15.24 9.45
C ASN A 18 -9.13 -14.45 9.51
N SER A 19 -9.16 -13.15 9.84
CA SER A 19 -7.96 -12.37 10.14
C SER A 19 -7.18 -12.96 11.32
N ALA A 20 -5.94 -12.50 11.50
CA ALA A 20 -5.15 -12.81 12.69
C ALA A 20 -5.94 -12.49 13.98
N PRO A 21 -5.81 -13.28 15.06
CA PRO A 21 -6.65 -13.13 16.25
C PRO A 21 -6.67 -11.71 16.84
N VAL A 22 -5.53 -11.02 16.84
CA VAL A 22 -5.43 -9.62 17.29
C VAL A 22 -6.36 -8.72 16.47
N VAL A 23 -6.28 -8.83 15.14
CA VAL A 23 -7.12 -8.07 14.20
C VAL A 23 -8.59 -8.40 14.39
N ARG A 24 -8.92 -9.70 14.45
CA ARG A 24 -10.30 -10.14 14.63
C ARG A 24 -10.90 -9.58 15.91
N ASN A 25 -10.17 -9.61 17.03
CA ASN A 25 -10.66 -9.10 18.30
C ASN A 25 -10.89 -7.58 18.24
N ILE A 26 -9.96 -6.83 17.66
CA ILE A 26 -10.13 -5.37 17.45
C ILE A 26 -11.40 -5.08 16.64
N LEU A 27 -11.64 -5.82 15.55
CA LEU A 27 -12.82 -5.63 14.71
C LEU A 27 -14.12 -6.04 15.42
N GLN A 28 -14.09 -7.08 16.25
CA GLN A 28 -15.24 -7.54 17.04
C GLN A 28 -15.61 -6.56 18.16
N GLU A 29 -14.61 -6.06 18.89
CA GLU A 29 -14.81 -5.11 20.00
C GLU A 29 -15.21 -3.73 19.49
N GLY A 30 -14.67 -3.32 18.34
CA GLY A 30 -14.88 -1.99 17.78
C GLY A 30 -16.22 -1.79 17.07
N GLN A 31 -16.93 -2.84 16.65
CA GLN A 31 -18.13 -2.69 15.81
C GLN A 31 -19.27 -3.68 16.11
N SER A 32 -20.42 -3.11 16.46
CA SER A 32 -21.71 -3.73 16.15
C SER A 32 -22.00 -3.48 14.66
N HIS A 33 -21.97 -4.53 13.83
CA HIS A 33 -22.35 -4.57 12.40
C HIS A 33 -21.28 -4.23 11.33
N LEU A 34 -20.03 -4.70 11.48
CA LEU A 34 -19.06 -4.70 10.37
C LEU A 34 -19.50 -5.65 9.24
N SER A 35 -19.72 -5.11 8.04
CA SER A 35 -20.08 -5.88 6.85
C SER A 35 -19.27 -5.41 5.63
N VAL A 36 -18.36 -6.25 5.16
CA VAL A 36 -17.65 -6.05 3.90
C VAL A 36 -18.46 -6.70 2.78
N ARG A 37 -18.93 -5.89 1.81
CA ARG A 37 -19.85 -6.38 0.77
C ARG A 37 -19.14 -7.12 -0.36
N LYS A 38 -17.94 -6.66 -0.73
CA LYS A 38 -17.12 -7.23 -1.81
C LYS A 38 -15.68 -7.38 -1.34
N ASP A 39 -15.06 -8.50 -1.65
CA ASP A 39 -13.60 -8.63 -1.59
C ASP A 39 -12.94 -8.00 -2.82
N ILE A 40 -11.61 -7.99 -2.83
CA ILE A 40 -10.84 -7.40 -3.92
C ILE A 40 -11.05 -8.14 -5.26
N ARG A 41 -11.29 -9.46 -5.24
CA ARG A 41 -11.55 -10.24 -6.45
C ARG A 41 -12.88 -9.82 -7.09
N GLU A 42 -13.92 -9.67 -6.29
CA GLU A 42 -15.24 -9.19 -6.74
C GLU A 42 -15.16 -7.75 -7.28
N ILE A 43 -14.38 -6.87 -6.62
CA ILE A 43 -14.17 -5.49 -7.08
C ILE A 43 -13.45 -5.46 -8.44
N LEU A 44 -12.38 -6.25 -8.61
CA LEU A 44 -11.66 -6.35 -9.89
C LEU A 44 -12.56 -6.91 -10.99
N GLN A 45 -13.37 -7.93 -10.67
CA GLN A 45 -14.31 -8.53 -11.62
C GLN A 45 -15.37 -7.53 -12.09
N ASP A 46 -15.94 -6.71 -11.20
CA ASP A 46 -16.86 -5.62 -11.60
C ASP A 46 -16.20 -4.65 -12.58
N GLY A 47 -14.91 -4.37 -12.36
CA GLY A 47 -14.08 -3.54 -13.24
C GLY A 47 -13.65 -4.23 -14.55
N CYS A 48 -14.12 -5.46 -14.80
CA CYS A 48 -13.70 -6.29 -15.94
C CYS A 48 -12.19 -6.57 -15.97
N ILE A 49 -11.55 -6.61 -14.79
CA ILE A 49 -10.13 -6.94 -14.63
C ILE A 49 -10.05 -8.37 -14.05
N PRO A 50 -9.55 -9.35 -14.81
CA PRO A 50 -9.35 -10.69 -14.27
C PRO A 50 -8.27 -10.65 -13.18
N ILE A 51 -8.54 -11.21 -11.99
CA ILE A 51 -7.55 -11.23 -10.90
C ILE A 51 -6.23 -11.88 -11.32
N THR A 52 -6.28 -12.83 -12.26
CA THR A 52 -5.12 -13.54 -12.82
C THR A 52 -4.20 -12.65 -13.66
N THR A 53 -4.57 -11.40 -13.97
CA THR A 53 -3.67 -10.47 -14.66
C THR A 53 -2.77 -9.72 -13.70
N VAL A 54 -3.07 -9.73 -12.39
CA VAL A 54 -2.24 -9.14 -11.34
C VAL A 54 -1.01 -10.01 -11.15
N ASP A 55 0.19 -9.43 -11.22
CA ASP A 55 1.46 -10.13 -10.93
C ASP A 55 2.16 -9.60 -9.69
N THR A 56 1.74 -8.42 -9.21
CA THR A 56 2.33 -7.76 -8.05
C THR A 56 1.24 -7.12 -7.20
N ILE A 57 1.22 -7.51 -5.94
CA ILE A 57 0.44 -6.88 -4.87
C ILE A 57 1.38 -5.97 -4.10
N VAL A 58 0.91 -4.78 -3.74
CA VAL A 58 1.64 -3.86 -2.87
C VAL A 58 0.79 -3.61 -1.64
N TRP A 59 1.41 -3.76 -0.47
CA TRP A 59 0.86 -3.18 0.74
C TRP A 59 1.53 -1.83 0.97
N SER A 60 0.74 -0.76 0.92
CA SER A 60 1.19 0.58 1.33
C SER A 60 1.73 0.54 2.75
N HIS A 61 1.08 -0.25 3.60
CA HIS A 61 1.53 -0.68 4.91
C HIS A 61 0.66 -1.84 5.41
N TRP A 62 0.95 -2.33 6.61
CA TRP A 62 0.46 -3.61 7.10
C TRP A 62 -0.81 -3.55 7.95
N HIS A 63 -1.45 -2.38 8.05
CA HIS A 63 -2.70 -2.28 8.81
C HIS A 63 -3.84 -3.04 8.13
N THR A 64 -4.74 -3.55 8.98
CA THR A 64 -5.86 -4.43 8.66
C THR A 64 -6.69 -4.04 7.44
N VAL A 65 -6.92 -2.74 7.22
CA VAL A 65 -7.81 -2.25 6.15
C VAL A 65 -7.07 -2.03 4.81
N HIS A 66 -5.80 -2.41 4.72
CA HIS A 66 -4.98 -2.32 3.52
C HIS A 66 -4.53 -3.69 3.01
N ILE A 67 -4.35 -4.66 3.92
CA ILE A 67 -3.70 -5.93 3.61
C ILE A 67 -4.61 -6.98 2.95
N GLY A 68 -5.93 -6.86 3.11
CA GLY A 68 -6.94 -7.73 2.49
C GLY A 68 -6.68 -9.23 2.67
N ASP A 69 -6.87 -9.99 1.59
CA ASP A 69 -6.64 -11.44 1.54
C ASP A 69 -5.76 -11.79 0.33
N PRO A 70 -4.42 -11.87 0.50
CA PRO A 70 -3.51 -12.27 -0.55
C PRO A 70 -3.75 -13.71 -1.05
N SER A 71 -4.45 -14.58 -0.31
CA SER A 71 -4.72 -15.96 -0.75
C SER A 71 -5.67 -16.05 -1.95
N LEU A 72 -6.31 -14.93 -2.32
CA LEU A 72 -7.13 -14.81 -3.52
C LEU A 72 -6.32 -14.74 -4.82
N PHE A 73 -5.01 -14.52 -4.73
CA PHE A 73 -4.09 -14.34 -5.84
C PHE A 73 -3.23 -15.59 -6.06
N ASP A 74 -2.59 -15.70 -7.23
CA ASP A 74 -1.67 -16.80 -7.51
C ASP A 74 -0.46 -16.70 -6.56
N THR A 75 0.14 -17.84 -6.21
CA THR A 75 1.34 -17.84 -5.35
C THR A 75 2.56 -17.28 -6.06
N ASN A 76 2.58 -17.27 -7.40
CA ASN A 76 3.65 -16.60 -8.16
C ASN A 76 3.55 -15.07 -8.11
N ASP A 77 2.41 -14.52 -7.67
CA ASP A 77 2.23 -13.08 -7.57
C ASP A 77 3.05 -12.54 -6.40
N LYS A 78 3.91 -11.57 -6.71
CA LYS A 78 4.81 -10.95 -5.73
C LYS A 78 4.02 -10.08 -4.75
N LEU A 79 4.42 -10.10 -3.48
CA LEU A 79 3.97 -9.13 -2.49
C LEU A 79 5.10 -8.15 -2.15
N ILE A 80 4.87 -6.86 -2.39
CA ILE A 80 5.79 -5.78 -2.06
C ILE A 80 5.34 -5.09 -0.77
N VAL A 81 6.31 -4.86 0.12
CA VAL A 81 6.18 -4.11 1.37
C VAL A 81 7.26 -3.04 1.49
N GLY A 82 7.04 -2.04 2.34
CA GLY A 82 8.02 -0.98 2.58
C GLY A 82 9.11 -1.35 3.61
N PRO A 83 10.11 -0.47 3.77
CA PRO A 83 11.30 -0.73 4.59
C PRO A 83 11.01 -1.00 6.07
N GLY A 84 11.67 -2.01 6.63
CA GLY A 84 11.59 -2.39 8.04
C GLY A 84 10.43 -3.34 8.36
N PHE A 85 9.56 -3.66 7.39
CA PHE A 85 8.49 -4.63 7.54
C PHE A 85 9.03 -6.00 7.96
N LYS A 86 10.02 -6.56 7.26
CA LYS A 86 10.49 -7.93 7.53
C LYS A 86 11.11 -8.06 8.92
N GLU A 87 11.79 -7.01 9.37
CA GLU A 87 12.44 -6.96 10.68
C GLU A 87 11.43 -6.82 11.83
N HIS A 88 10.39 -5.99 11.66
CA HIS A 88 9.54 -5.58 12.77
C HIS A 88 8.17 -6.27 12.79
N ILE A 89 7.69 -6.78 11.66
CA ILE A 89 6.31 -7.31 11.51
C ILE A 89 6.30 -8.84 11.45
N LEU A 90 7.40 -9.46 11.02
CA LEU A 90 7.56 -10.91 11.07
C LEU A 90 8.16 -11.34 12.42
N PRO A 91 7.86 -12.56 12.91
CA PRO A 91 7.08 -13.61 12.25
C PRO A 91 5.57 -13.37 12.27
N PRO A 92 4.82 -13.94 11.30
CA PRO A 92 3.37 -13.80 11.21
C PRO A 92 2.65 -14.74 12.20
N TYR A 93 1.33 -14.64 12.30
CA TYR A 93 0.50 -15.66 12.95
C TYR A 93 0.39 -16.91 12.05
N PRO A 94 0.43 -18.17 12.55
CA PRO A 94 0.43 -18.60 13.96
C PRO A 94 1.73 -18.54 14.79
N PRO A 95 2.96 -18.52 14.21
CA PRO A 95 4.20 -18.50 15.00
C PRO A 95 4.28 -17.35 16.01
N ASN A 96 3.75 -16.18 15.66
CA ASN A 96 3.58 -15.05 16.56
C ASN A 96 2.09 -14.83 16.87
N LYS A 97 1.71 -14.95 18.15
CA LYS A 97 0.30 -14.79 18.58
C LYS A 97 -0.19 -13.36 18.57
N ASP A 98 0.73 -12.40 18.63
CA ASP A 98 0.45 -10.97 18.65
C ASP A 98 0.56 -10.31 17.27
N SER A 99 0.87 -11.10 16.23
CA SER A 99 0.99 -10.58 14.86
C SER A 99 -0.38 -10.18 14.30
N MET A 100 -0.36 -9.11 13.50
CA MET A 100 -1.52 -8.63 12.75
C MET A 100 -1.60 -9.20 11.33
N VAL A 101 -0.55 -9.86 10.86
CA VAL A 101 -0.48 -10.51 9.54
C VAL A 101 -0.50 -12.04 9.70
N LEU A 102 -1.01 -12.72 8.68
CA LEU A 102 -1.13 -14.17 8.66
C LEU A 102 0.02 -14.81 7.88
N GLN A 103 0.39 -16.03 8.24
CA GLN A 103 1.37 -16.81 7.49
C GLN A 103 0.88 -17.10 6.07
N SER A 104 -0.43 -17.29 5.89
CA SER A 104 -1.07 -17.46 4.59
C SER A 104 -0.92 -16.25 3.67
N ASP A 105 -0.69 -15.06 4.22
CA ASP A 105 -0.47 -13.85 3.40
C ASP A 105 0.83 -13.96 2.57
N PHE A 106 1.77 -14.80 3.03
CA PHE A 106 3.10 -14.97 2.43
C PHE A 106 3.34 -16.38 1.86
N GLU A 107 2.39 -17.31 2.03
CA GLU A 107 2.61 -18.71 1.69
C GLU A 107 2.80 -18.91 0.18
N GLY A 108 3.91 -19.53 -0.19
CA GLY A 108 4.23 -19.85 -1.59
C GLY A 108 4.61 -18.65 -2.47
N ARG A 109 4.65 -17.43 -1.93
CA ARG A 109 4.92 -16.21 -2.72
C ARG A 109 6.21 -15.49 -2.37
N GLU A 110 6.72 -14.74 -3.33
CA GLU A 110 7.85 -13.85 -3.12
C GLU A 110 7.41 -12.62 -2.31
N LEU A 111 8.03 -12.42 -1.14
CA LEU A 111 7.91 -11.20 -0.34
C LEU A 111 9.12 -10.30 -0.60
N GLU A 112 8.91 -9.19 -1.30
CA GLU A 112 9.92 -8.17 -1.58
C GLU A 112 9.75 -6.98 -0.62
N GLU A 113 10.83 -6.61 0.05
CA GLU A 113 10.89 -5.40 0.88
C GLU A 113 11.71 -4.35 0.13
N LEU A 114 11.10 -3.20 -0.14
CA LEU A 114 11.75 -2.15 -0.92
C LEU A 114 12.97 -1.59 -0.19
N ASN A 115 14.06 -1.35 -0.92
CA ASN A 115 15.25 -0.66 -0.43
C ASN A 115 15.45 0.67 -1.16
N PHE A 116 15.25 1.77 -0.44
CA PHE A 116 15.42 3.13 -0.98
C PHE A 116 16.83 3.70 -0.81
N THR A 117 17.75 2.98 -0.14
CA THR A 117 19.12 3.48 0.13
C THR A 117 20.05 3.41 -1.07
N GLU A 118 19.77 2.50 -2.01
CA GLU A 118 20.60 2.28 -3.21
C GLU A 118 20.26 3.23 -4.36
N ASN A 119 19.11 3.93 -4.29
CA ASN A 119 18.64 4.81 -5.34
C ASN A 119 18.88 6.29 -5.01
N SER A 120 19.44 7.04 -5.95
CA SER A 120 19.62 8.50 -5.82
C SER A 120 18.39 9.30 -6.26
N LEU A 121 17.41 8.64 -6.89
CA LEU A 121 16.18 9.26 -7.37
C LEU A 121 15.37 9.83 -6.20
N LYS A 122 14.95 11.08 -6.35
CA LYS A 122 14.04 11.76 -5.43
C LYS A 122 12.88 12.39 -6.19
N ILE A 123 11.68 12.24 -5.64
CA ILE A 123 10.50 12.99 -6.10
C ILE A 123 10.04 13.87 -4.94
N GLY A 124 10.18 15.18 -5.12
CA GLY A 124 10.02 16.14 -4.04
C GLY A 124 11.03 15.90 -2.92
N ARG A 125 10.55 15.45 -1.76
CA ARG A 125 11.39 15.14 -0.58
C ARG A 125 11.61 13.64 -0.37
N PHE A 126 10.84 12.80 -1.06
CA PHE A 126 10.85 11.36 -0.88
C PHE A 126 11.97 10.72 -1.70
N ASN A 127 12.65 9.73 -1.13
CA ASN A 127 13.40 8.77 -1.94
C ASN A 127 12.40 8.02 -2.81
N ALA A 128 12.78 7.72 -4.05
CA ALA A 128 11.86 7.09 -4.98
C ALA A 128 12.54 5.96 -5.75
N ILE A 129 11.73 4.98 -6.15
CA ILE A 129 12.13 3.89 -7.03
C ILE A 129 11.22 3.94 -8.25
N ASP A 130 11.80 4.09 -9.44
CA ASP A 130 11.09 3.87 -10.70
C ASP A 130 10.95 2.37 -10.91
N TYR A 131 9.77 1.83 -10.62
CA TYR A 131 9.57 0.38 -10.53
C TYR A 131 9.68 -0.31 -11.88
N PHE A 132 9.23 0.36 -12.95
CA PHE A 132 9.30 -0.17 -14.31
C PHE A 132 10.51 0.34 -15.10
N GLY A 133 11.17 1.39 -14.60
CA GLY A 133 12.32 2.01 -15.27
C GLY A 133 11.95 2.88 -16.48
N ASP A 134 10.65 3.10 -16.73
CA ASP A 134 10.12 3.92 -17.82
C ASP A 134 9.41 5.19 -17.33
N GLY A 135 9.43 5.43 -16.02
CA GLY A 135 8.80 6.55 -15.35
C GLY A 135 7.28 6.50 -15.26
N SER A 136 6.64 5.37 -15.55
CA SER A 136 5.19 5.24 -15.47
C SER A 136 4.69 4.98 -14.04
N PHE A 137 5.53 4.41 -13.16
CA PHE A 137 5.14 4.10 -11.78
C PHE A 137 6.34 4.22 -10.83
N TYR A 138 6.15 4.98 -9.75
CA TYR A 138 7.17 5.19 -8.73
C TYR A 138 6.67 4.75 -7.36
N PHE A 139 7.49 4.02 -6.61
CA PHE A 139 7.34 3.94 -5.16
C PHE A 139 8.01 5.13 -4.49
N LEU A 140 7.44 5.61 -3.39
CA LEU A 140 7.94 6.68 -2.56
C LEU A 140 8.17 6.17 -1.14
N ASP A 141 9.37 6.42 -0.62
CA ASP A 141 9.73 6.21 0.78
C ASP A 141 8.99 7.23 1.65
N ALA A 142 7.87 6.83 2.25
CA ALA A 142 6.94 7.72 2.92
C ALA A 142 6.72 7.32 4.40
N PRO A 143 7.77 7.31 5.23
CA PRO A 143 7.65 6.91 6.63
C PRO A 143 6.82 7.92 7.44
N GLY A 144 6.19 7.44 8.51
CA GLY A 144 5.48 8.28 9.47
C GLY A 144 4.30 7.58 10.10
N HIS A 145 3.33 7.16 9.28
CA HIS A 145 2.10 6.52 9.76
C HIS A 145 2.36 5.16 10.44
N SER A 146 3.19 4.32 9.82
CA SER A 146 3.61 3.02 10.35
C SER A 146 5.00 2.65 9.87
N ILE A 147 5.61 1.64 10.49
CA ILE A 147 6.81 0.99 9.95
C ILE A 147 6.48 0.43 8.56
N GLY A 148 7.38 0.64 7.60
CA GLY A 148 7.22 0.21 6.22
C GLY A 148 6.14 0.94 5.43
N HIS A 149 5.66 2.11 5.89
CA HIS A 149 4.70 2.89 5.11
C HIS A 149 5.34 3.44 3.82
N ILE A 150 4.71 3.15 2.69
CA ILE A 150 5.10 3.63 1.35
C ILE A 150 3.90 4.27 0.65
N ALA A 151 4.21 5.20 -0.24
CA ALA A 151 3.24 5.77 -1.18
C ALA A 151 3.66 5.42 -2.61
N ALA A 152 2.80 5.69 -3.59
CA ALA A 152 3.11 5.50 -4.99
C ALA A 152 2.59 6.64 -5.88
N LEU A 153 3.29 6.90 -6.99
CA LEU A 153 2.86 7.78 -8.07
C LEU A 153 2.69 6.96 -9.35
N ALA A 154 1.49 6.99 -9.92
CA ALA A 154 1.21 6.39 -11.21
C ALA A 154 0.96 7.48 -12.26
N ARG A 155 1.72 7.47 -13.35
CA ARG A 155 1.56 8.41 -14.46
C ARG A 155 0.30 8.04 -15.24
N VAL A 156 -0.57 9.01 -15.50
CA VAL A 156 -1.83 8.82 -16.24
C VAL A 156 -1.87 9.53 -17.59
N LYS A 157 -1.01 10.54 -17.81
CA LYS A 157 -0.80 11.20 -19.11
C LYS A 157 0.66 11.60 -19.24
N SER A 158 1.16 11.72 -20.47
CA SER A 158 2.54 12.12 -20.78
C SER A 158 2.68 13.48 -21.47
N ALA A 159 1.58 14.15 -21.78
CA ALA A 159 1.57 15.44 -22.48
C ALA A 159 0.31 16.28 -22.15
N PRO A 160 0.33 17.12 -21.10
CA PRO A 160 1.38 17.20 -20.08
C PRO A 160 1.38 15.98 -19.16
N ASP A 161 2.50 15.76 -18.47
CA ASP A 161 2.59 14.75 -17.43
C ASP A 161 1.53 15.00 -16.35
N SER A 162 0.83 13.94 -15.95
CA SER A 162 -0.04 13.97 -14.77
C SER A 162 0.02 12.64 -14.05
N PHE A 163 -0.16 12.68 -12.74
CA PHE A 163 0.00 11.54 -11.85
C PHE A 163 -1.16 11.42 -10.88
N ILE A 164 -1.46 10.19 -10.47
CA ILE A 164 -2.25 9.89 -9.29
C ILE A 164 -1.27 9.57 -8.15
N LEU A 165 -1.44 10.24 -7.01
CA LEU A 165 -0.75 9.90 -5.76
C LEU A 165 -1.62 8.94 -4.96
N MET A 166 -1.11 7.73 -4.72
CA MET A 166 -1.67 6.73 -3.82
C MET A 166 -0.89 6.83 -2.50
N ALA A 167 -1.42 7.62 -1.57
CA ALA A 167 -0.71 8.00 -0.34
C ALA A 167 -0.84 7.01 0.82
N GLY A 168 -1.66 5.95 0.68
CA GLY A 168 -2.06 5.10 1.80
C GLY A 168 -2.62 5.94 2.94
N ASP A 169 -2.21 5.60 4.17
CA ASP A 169 -2.59 6.31 5.39
C ASP A 169 -1.67 7.51 5.72
N GLY A 170 -0.74 7.84 4.81
CA GLY A 170 0.02 9.09 4.87
C GLY A 170 -0.88 10.34 4.79
N CYS A 171 -2.10 10.20 4.27
CA CYS A 171 -3.14 11.22 4.33
C CYS A 171 -4.54 10.59 4.37
N LEU A 172 -5.11 10.49 5.57
CA LEU A 172 -6.43 9.90 5.83
C LEU A 172 -7.60 10.79 5.36
N HIS A 173 -7.43 12.11 5.39
CA HIS A 173 -8.48 13.06 5.05
C HIS A 173 -7.93 14.25 4.28
N GLY A 174 -8.65 14.72 3.25
CA GLY A 174 -8.22 15.85 2.43
C GLY A 174 -7.99 17.16 3.21
N GLY A 175 -8.56 17.28 4.41
CA GLY A 175 -8.27 18.36 5.36
C GLY A 175 -6.81 18.40 5.82
N GLN A 176 -6.09 17.27 5.82
CA GLN A 176 -4.66 17.22 6.15
C GLN A 176 -3.77 17.86 5.07
N LEU A 177 -4.25 17.89 3.82
CA LEU A 177 -3.56 18.56 2.71
C LEU A 177 -4.13 19.97 2.46
N ARG A 178 -5.25 20.32 3.09
CA ARG A 178 -5.94 21.57 2.83
C ARG A 178 -5.10 22.72 3.38
N PRO A 179 -4.70 23.68 2.52
CA PRO A 179 -4.00 24.87 2.97
C PRO A 179 -4.91 25.69 3.89
N SER A 180 -4.33 26.28 4.93
CA SER A 180 -5.03 27.19 5.82
C SER A 180 -4.18 28.43 6.07
N GLN A 181 -4.74 29.45 6.72
CA GLN A 181 -3.96 30.63 7.14
C GLN A 181 -2.80 30.24 8.06
N CYS A 182 -2.96 29.19 8.87
CA CYS A 182 -1.93 28.68 9.77
C CYS A 182 -0.95 27.71 9.09
N LEU A 183 -1.34 27.11 7.96
CA LEU A 183 -0.53 26.16 7.19
C LEU A 183 -0.71 26.42 5.69
N PRO A 184 -0.12 27.49 5.14
CA PRO A 184 -0.25 27.83 3.72
C PRO A 184 0.50 26.83 2.85
N LEU A 185 0.16 26.76 1.56
CA LEU A 185 0.99 26.03 0.61
C LEU A 185 2.39 26.64 0.56
N PRO A 186 3.43 25.82 0.33
CA PRO A 186 4.76 26.32 0.03
C PRO A 186 4.71 27.24 -1.19
N GLN A 187 5.51 28.30 -1.17
CA GLN A 187 5.68 29.19 -2.31
C GLN A 187 6.17 28.37 -3.53
N PRO A 188 5.62 28.59 -4.75
CA PRO A 188 5.95 27.82 -5.96
C PRO A 188 7.44 27.81 -6.36
N SER A 189 8.27 28.67 -5.76
CA SER A 189 9.69 28.80 -6.03
C SER A 189 10.58 27.72 -5.39
N LEU A 190 10.02 26.74 -4.67
CA LEU A 190 10.74 25.55 -4.24
C LEU A 190 10.23 24.31 -4.98
N HIS A 191 11.12 23.65 -5.72
CA HIS A 191 10.98 22.29 -6.30
C HIS A 191 10.72 21.16 -5.28
N ARG A 192 9.92 21.38 -4.23
CA ARG A 192 9.71 20.39 -3.17
C ARG A 192 8.27 20.44 -2.67
N LEU A 193 7.49 19.40 -3.00
CA LEU A 193 6.30 19.01 -2.25
C LEU A 193 6.67 18.98 -0.76
N CYS A 194 6.06 19.89 -0.01
CA CYS A 194 6.28 20.06 1.42
C CYS A 194 4.95 19.71 2.08
N PHE A 195 4.82 18.47 2.53
CA PHE A 195 3.86 18.11 3.56
C PHE A 195 4.71 17.78 4.78
N SER A 196 4.60 18.61 5.81
CA SER A 196 5.19 18.36 7.13
C SER A 196 4.26 17.40 7.87
N CYS A 197 4.79 16.23 8.23
CA CYS A 197 4.29 15.46 9.38
C CYS A 197 4.74 16.14 10.68
#